data_AF-A0A3G6IZP3-F1
#
_entry.id   AF-A0A3G6IZP3-F1
#
_cell.length_a   1.000
_cell.length_b   1.000
_cell.length_c   1.000
_cell.angle_alpha   90.00
_cell.angle_beta   90.00
_cell.angle_gamma   90.00
#
_symmetry.space_group_name_H-M   'P 1'
#
loop_
_entity.id
_entity.type
_entity.pdbx_description
1 polymer ?
#
loop_
_entity_poly.entity_id
_entity_poly.type
_entity_poly.pdbx_seq_one_letter_code
_entity_poly.pdbx_strand_id
1 'polypeptide(L)'
;MFHRLESRILATFIAAGSATMLRRGMLRRKNLKTLSSPADSAQPELPQSSGPAAGVPLVGNPIKGYGQFPLGLVAPDFGNVGYADLPVARREDLPDQVLFRSNAEGFNQKIEVALRGGELFVRNIGDTTWRCVPTPESLSGNIHGISINEDALVAVDTAGWMYTLSNLLSSPSRWGWIRAWGSPFWFGRGQQSPNTSPGKWSLSLIGNHTDRFYETSDGKRQPISLAKVTQVLALSPDGSRIYSLDPWLARDYSYEVGTPLNGRFQVHSLSASGSQIFVMNRYGDMFTRLDDFDIKGADPAQFRYTWGFDPRPAAAGALSHRLNPTTAPIALPSDDWHQQPKIPGAITDRISIHSTAQGSKQRELRVEGQHKGLNGYWHKQLFDAHWSFTPTGLPLEGHRLENPSEDSSTRTLAAPSPFAYRGELSNGVMLSVEEFSYASPKREVLIHTGKRHYPLVLHTIDGRLGSPLSMRMSPVKGQFGPRPAGLVESTPRNYAAAFELPKSTQRAAHSDPVLARFLAQYFKGQQFRPVYLKVTPARMRVLHSPILGIALALPRSVVDLHAVASKSSTRRGTLTA
;
A
#
# COMPACT_ATOMS: atom_id res chain seq x y z
N MET A 1 38.62 11.60 -11.77
CA MET A 1 39.10 10.73 -10.66
C MET A 1 37.99 10.23 -9.72
N PHE A 2 36.78 10.79 -9.76
CA PHE A 2 35.63 10.35 -8.94
C PHE A 2 34.83 9.14 -9.48
N HIS A 3 35.09 8.67 -10.70
CA HIS A 3 34.39 7.51 -11.28
C HIS A 3 34.97 6.13 -10.93
N ARG A 4 36.11 6.04 -10.23
CA ARG A 4 36.77 4.75 -9.91
C ARG A 4 36.56 4.25 -8.48
N LEU A 5 35.91 5.03 -7.61
CA LEU A 5 35.67 4.64 -6.22
C LEU A 5 34.32 3.94 -6.01
N GLU A 6 33.31 4.26 -6.82
CA GLU A 6 31.96 3.69 -6.69
C GLU A 6 31.85 2.25 -7.22
N SER A 7 32.64 1.88 -8.24
CA SER A 7 32.62 0.51 -8.79
C SER A 7 33.26 -0.53 -7.88
N ARG A 8 34.14 -0.12 -6.95
CA ARG A 8 34.85 -1.05 -6.05
C ARG A 8 34.05 -1.40 -4.80
N ILE A 9 33.24 -0.49 -4.27
CA ILE A 9 32.44 -0.77 -3.05
C ILE A 9 31.25 -1.69 -3.36
N LEU A 10 30.66 -1.59 -4.56
CA LEU A 10 29.56 -2.47 -4.98
C LEU A 10 30.04 -3.88 -5.40
N ALA A 11 31.25 -3.98 -5.96
CA ALA A 11 31.85 -5.28 -6.33
C ALA A 11 32.35 -6.09 -5.13
N THR A 12 32.84 -5.43 -4.06
CA THR A 12 33.34 -6.12 -2.87
C THR A 12 32.22 -6.72 -2.00
N PHE A 13 31.00 -6.19 -2.06
CA PHE A 13 29.84 -6.78 -1.37
C PHE A 13 29.29 -8.05 -2.04
N ILE A 14 29.53 -8.24 -3.34
CA ILE A 14 29.05 -9.42 -4.09
C ILE A 14 30.03 -10.60 -4.00
N ALA A 15 31.33 -10.36 -3.80
CA ALA A 15 32.35 -11.41 -3.78
C ALA A 15 32.58 -12.10 -2.41
N ALA A 16 32.24 -11.46 -1.28
CA ALA A 16 32.54 -12.00 0.05
C ALA A 16 31.49 -12.99 0.61
N GLY A 17 30.33 -13.14 -0.05
CA GLY A 17 29.25 -14.03 0.41
C GLY A 17 29.29 -15.47 -0.13
N SER A 18 30.18 -15.77 -1.08
CA SER A 18 30.09 -16.99 -1.90
C SER A 18 31.13 -18.06 -1.59
N ALA A 19 31.99 -17.89 -0.58
CA ALA A 19 33.12 -18.79 -0.35
C ALA A 19 33.32 -19.21 1.11
N THR A 20 32.26 -19.54 1.87
CA THR A 20 32.42 -20.27 3.14
C THR A 20 31.19 -21.09 3.59
N MET A 21 30.49 -21.75 2.67
CA MET A 21 29.53 -22.80 3.04
C MET A 21 29.52 -23.92 2.01
N LEU A 22 30.63 -24.64 1.91
CA LEU A 22 30.69 -25.92 1.21
C LEU A 22 31.70 -26.81 1.92
N ARG A 23 31.27 -27.42 3.03
CA ARG A 23 31.64 -28.79 3.42
C ARG A 23 31.00 -29.19 4.75
N ARG A 24 30.47 -30.42 4.74
CA ARG A 24 30.04 -31.30 5.85
C ARG A 24 28.57 -31.25 6.25
N GLY A 25 27.92 -32.40 6.07
CA GLY A 25 26.66 -32.72 6.72
C GLY A 25 25.72 -33.61 5.92
N MET A 26 26.22 -34.69 5.29
CA MET A 26 25.37 -35.75 4.76
C MET A 26 24.83 -36.55 5.96
N LEU A 27 23.58 -36.31 6.37
CA LEU A 27 22.91 -37.16 7.36
C LEU A 27 21.39 -37.21 7.12
N ARG A 28 20.96 -38.40 6.69
CA ARG A 28 19.64 -39.06 6.77
C ARG A 28 18.39 -38.16 6.80
N ARG A 29 17.70 -38.14 5.65
CA ARG A 29 16.27 -37.85 5.52
C ARG A 29 15.47 -38.79 6.44
N LYS A 30 14.89 -38.26 7.52
CA LYS A 30 13.67 -38.80 8.12
C LYS A 30 12.52 -37.89 7.72
N ASN A 31 11.50 -38.50 7.10
CA ASN A 31 10.24 -37.87 6.75
C ASN A 31 9.57 -37.30 8.01
N LEU A 32 9.72 -35.99 8.26
CA LEU A 32 8.71 -35.25 9.03
C LEU A 32 7.69 -34.71 8.04
N LYS A 33 6.51 -35.33 8.01
CA LYS A 33 5.29 -34.63 7.61
C LYS A 33 5.06 -33.51 8.62
N THR A 34 5.66 -32.34 8.41
CA THR A 34 5.19 -31.11 9.03
C THR A 34 3.82 -30.81 8.45
N LEU A 35 2.80 -30.97 9.28
CA LEU A 35 1.46 -30.44 9.07
C LEU A 35 1.58 -28.93 8.77
N SER A 36 1.56 -28.55 7.49
CA SER A 36 1.37 -27.16 7.09
C SER A 36 -0.05 -26.78 7.49
N SER A 37 -0.19 -26.04 8.58
CA SER A 37 -1.46 -25.33 8.82
C SER A 37 -1.68 -24.39 7.63
N PRO A 38 -2.87 -24.40 7.00
CA PRO A 38 -3.16 -23.49 5.90
C PRO A 38 -2.96 -22.05 6.36
N ALA A 39 -2.58 -21.17 5.42
CA ALA A 39 -2.60 -19.73 5.68
C ALA A 39 -4.05 -19.34 6.06
N ASP A 40 -4.17 -18.51 7.08
CA ASP A 40 -5.42 -17.90 7.55
C ASP A 40 -6.06 -16.97 6.51
N SER A 41 -5.26 -16.50 5.55
CA SER A 41 -5.74 -15.88 4.33
C SER A 41 -5.62 -16.85 3.16
N ALA A 42 -6.71 -17.04 2.42
CA ALA A 42 -6.63 -17.62 1.09
C ALA A 42 -5.60 -16.83 0.28
N GLN A 43 -4.66 -17.55 -0.33
CA GLN A 43 -3.80 -16.95 -1.34
C GLN A 43 -4.67 -16.63 -2.56
N PRO A 44 -4.38 -15.56 -3.30
CA PRO A 44 -5.14 -15.27 -4.51
C PRO A 44 -5.01 -16.44 -5.49
N GLU A 45 -6.14 -16.83 -6.07
CA GLU A 45 -6.18 -17.79 -7.16
C GLU A 45 -5.79 -17.07 -8.44
N LEU A 46 -4.72 -17.54 -9.08
CA LEU A 46 -4.18 -16.92 -10.29
C LEU A 46 -4.48 -17.80 -11.50
N PRO A 47 -4.78 -17.19 -12.66
CA PRO A 47 -4.84 -17.92 -13.92
C PRO A 47 -3.54 -18.66 -14.19
N GLN A 48 -3.63 -19.91 -14.64
CA GLN A 48 -2.45 -20.66 -15.09
C GLN A 48 -1.87 -20.00 -16.34
N SER A 49 -0.54 -19.86 -16.39
CA SER A 49 0.15 -19.23 -17.50
C SER A 49 1.60 -19.70 -17.61
N SER A 50 2.13 -19.73 -18.83
CA SER A 50 3.54 -20.02 -19.13
C SER A 50 4.49 -18.88 -18.75
N GLY A 51 3.96 -17.68 -18.44
CA GLY A 51 4.74 -16.50 -18.13
C GLY A 51 4.24 -15.25 -18.85
N PRO A 52 4.82 -14.07 -18.57
CA PRO A 52 4.49 -12.84 -19.27
C PRO A 52 4.99 -12.87 -20.71
N ALA A 53 4.33 -12.11 -21.59
CA ALA A 53 4.64 -11.95 -23.00
C ALA A 53 6.14 -11.68 -23.23
N ALA A 54 6.80 -12.61 -23.93
CA ALA A 54 8.26 -12.61 -24.07
C ALA A 54 8.80 -11.47 -24.95
N GLY A 55 7.96 -10.94 -25.86
CA GLY A 55 8.32 -9.80 -26.72
C GLY A 55 8.36 -8.46 -25.98
N VAL A 56 7.87 -8.40 -24.74
CA VAL A 56 8.01 -7.20 -23.90
C VAL A 56 9.40 -7.19 -23.23
N PRO A 57 10.18 -6.09 -23.35
CA PRO A 57 11.50 -5.99 -22.73
C PRO A 57 11.47 -6.26 -21.22
N LEU A 58 12.45 -7.01 -20.71
CA LEU A 58 12.52 -7.32 -19.28
C LEU A 58 12.71 -6.05 -18.45
N VAL A 59 13.76 -5.26 -18.73
CA VAL A 59 14.17 -4.12 -17.88
C VAL A 59 14.05 -2.75 -18.57
N GLY A 60 13.45 -2.68 -19.77
CA GLY A 60 13.37 -1.46 -20.57
C GLY A 60 14.64 -1.15 -21.39
N ASN A 61 14.84 0.12 -21.75
CA ASN A 61 15.98 0.62 -22.54
C ASN A 61 16.61 1.85 -21.86
N PRO A 62 17.75 1.69 -21.16
CA PRO A 62 18.37 2.77 -20.40
C PRO A 62 18.81 3.94 -21.27
N ILE A 63 19.14 3.72 -22.56
CA ILE A 63 19.55 4.78 -23.50
C ILE A 63 18.39 5.74 -23.78
N LYS A 64 17.16 5.21 -23.88
CA LYS A 64 15.95 6.02 -24.08
C LYS A 64 15.40 6.61 -22.77
N GLY A 65 16.07 6.34 -21.64
CA GLY A 65 15.69 6.85 -20.33
C GLY A 65 14.45 6.19 -19.73
N TYR A 66 14.02 5.03 -20.23
CA TYR A 66 12.99 4.19 -19.60
C TYR A 66 13.59 2.85 -19.16
N GLY A 67 13.12 2.32 -18.04
CA GLY A 67 13.65 1.09 -17.48
C GLY A 67 14.22 1.27 -16.08
N GLN A 68 14.81 0.18 -15.58
CA GLN A 68 15.30 0.06 -14.21
C GLN A 68 16.40 1.09 -13.87
N PHE A 69 17.16 1.53 -14.86
CA PHE A 69 18.23 2.51 -14.68
C PHE A 69 18.19 3.57 -15.78
N PRO A 70 18.33 4.86 -15.43
CA PRO A 70 18.62 5.38 -14.09
C PRO A 70 17.33 5.83 -13.37
N LEU A 71 16.87 5.03 -12.40
CA LEU A 71 15.97 5.32 -11.26
C LEU A 71 15.24 6.68 -11.21
N GLY A 72 14.35 6.98 -12.14
CA GLY A 72 13.67 8.30 -12.14
C GLY A 72 14.62 9.50 -12.08
N LEU A 73 15.92 9.29 -12.38
CA LEU A 73 16.98 10.30 -12.34
C LEU A 73 16.89 11.21 -13.56
N VAL A 74 16.36 10.69 -14.67
CA VAL A 74 16.04 11.53 -15.82
C VAL A 74 14.65 12.10 -15.58
N ALA A 75 14.61 13.40 -15.30
CA ALA A 75 13.37 14.14 -15.23
C ALA A 75 12.55 13.96 -16.52
N PRO A 76 11.20 13.97 -16.43
CA PRO A 76 10.37 14.06 -17.61
C PRO A 76 10.67 15.36 -18.35
N ASP A 77 10.71 15.31 -19.68
CA ASP A 77 10.94 16.50 -20.51
C ASP A 77 9.67 17.30 -20.80
N PHE A 78 8.49 16.77 -20.46
CA PHE A 78 7.19 17.38 -20.75
C PHE A 78 6.96 17.76 -22.23
N GLY A 79 7.80 17.27 -23.15
CA GLY A 79 7.76 17.60 -24.57
C GLY A 79 6.90 16.63 -25.40
N ASN A 80 6.73 16.89 -26.69
CA ASN A 80 5.88 16.08 -27.59
C ASN A 80 6.66 15.46 -28.77
N VAL A 81 7.97 15.29 -28.64
CA VAL A 81 8.79 14.73 -29.73
C VAL A 81 8.35 13.29 -30.04
N GLY A 82 8.03 13.03 -31.31
CA GLY A 82 7.52 11.74 -31.78
C GLY A 82 5.99 11.57 -31.68
N TYR A 83 5.26 12.53 -31.12
CA TYR A 83 3.79 12.43 -31.01
C TYR A 83 3.10 12.50 -32.38
N ALA A 84 3.54 13.41 -33.25
CA ALA A 84 2.98 13.55 -34.59
C ALA A 84 3.22 12.33 -35.48
N ASP A 85 4.28 11.57 -35.19
CA ASP A 85 4.68 10.35 -35.90
C ASP A 85 3.85 9.12 -35.47
N LEU A 86 3.12 9.19 -34.35
CA LEU A 86 2.23 8.11 -33.93
C LEU A 86 1.06 7.98 -34.92
N PRO A 87 0.72 6.76 -35.38
CA PRO A 87 -0.39 6.56 -36.30
C PRO A 87 -1.70 7.11 -35.73
N VAL A 88 -2.47 7.80 -36.57
CA VAL A 88 -3.83 8.25 -36.20
C VAL A 88 -4.74 7.04 -36.09
N ALA A 89 -5.49 6.97 -35.00
CA ALA A 89 -6.47 5.91 -34.79
C ALA A 89 -7.70 6.15 -35.66
N ARG A 90 -8.14 5.11 -36.38
CA ARG A 90 -9.37 5.15 -37.20
C ARG A 90 -10.42 4.25 -36.55
N ARG A 91 -11.02 4.75 -35.48
CA ARG A 91 -12.01 4.04 -34.66
C ARG A 91 -13.11 5.00 -34.21
N GLU A 92 -14.35 4.50 -34.23
CA GLU A 92 -15.54 5.26 -33.83
C GLU A 92 -15.92 5.03 -32.35
N ASP A 93 -15.35 4.01 -31.70
CA ASP A 93 -15.62 3.62 -30.31
C ASP A 93 -14.69 4.27 -29.28
N LEU A 94 -13.91 5.27 -29.70
CA LEU A 94 -13.01 6.03 -28.82
C LEU A 94 -13.77 7.15 -28.11
N PRO A 95 -13.47 7.40 -26.82
CA PRO A 95 -14.27 8.33 -26.04
C PRO A 95 -14.00 9.79 -26.43
N ASP A 96 -15.06 10.60 -26.42
CA ASP A 96 -14.97 12.04 -26.62
C ASP A 96 -14.31 12.73 -25.42
N GLN A 97 -14.50 12.18 -24.21
CA GLN A 97 -13.96 12.71 -22.95
C GLN A 97 -13.52 11.55 -22.05
N VAL A 98 -12.42 11.72 -21.31
CA VAL A 98 -12.00 10.75 -20.29
C VAL A 98 -12.16 11.37 -18.91
N LEU A 99 -13.27 11.05 -18.24
CA LEU A 99 -13.66 11.69 -16.98
C LEU A 99 -13.20 10.92 -15.73
N PHE A 100 -12.93 9.63 -15.87
CA PHE A 100 -12.55 8.73 -14.79
C PHE A 100 -11.26 8.00 -15.13
N ARG A 101 -10.45 7.71 -14.11
CA ARG A 101 -9.38 6.72 -14.20
C ARG A 101 -9.96 5.35 -13.90
N SER A 102 -10.43 4.67 -14.94
CA SER A 102 -10.99 3.31 -14.90
C SER A 102 -9.95 2.29 -15.37
N ASN A 103 -10.37 1.01 -15.53
CA ASN A 103 -9.51 0.00 -16.14
C ASN A 103 -9.59 -0.09 -17.66
N ALA A 104 -10.37 0.78 -18.32
CA ALA A 104 -10.47 0.88 -19.77
C ALA A 104 -10.01 2.23 -20.32
N GLU A 105 -9.81 3.23 -19.46
CA GLU A 105 -9.39 4.59 -19.85
C GLU A 105 -8.87 5.35 -18.62
N GLY A 106 -8.10 6.39 -18.86
CA GLY A 106 -7.65 7.27 -17.81
C GLY A 106 -6.79 8.41 -18.32
N PHE A 107 -6.22 9.19 -17.41
CA PHE A 107 -5.44 10.37 -17.75
C PHE A 107 -4.36 10.63 -16.71
N ASN A 108 -3.37 11.43 -17.10
CA ASN A 108 -2.44 12.11 -16.20
C ASN A 108 -2.49 13.62 -16.45
N GLN A 109 -1.44 14.38 -16.16
CA GLN A 109 -1.42 15.84 -16.36
C GLN A 109 -1.24 16.27 -17.84
N LYS A 110 -0.97 15.32 -18.74
CA LYS A 110 -0.55 15.59 -20.12
C LYS A 110 -1.39 14.87 -21.16
N ILE A 111 -1.69 13.59 -20.91
CA ILE A 111 -2.32 12.70 -21.87
C ILE A 111 -3.57 12.04 -21.29
N GLU A 112 -4.46 11.69 -22.20
CA GLU A 112 -5.56 10.76 -21.98
C GLU A 112 -5.27 9.46 -22.73
N VAL A 113 -5.67 8.33 -22.15
CA VAL A 113 -5.48 7.00 -22.73
C VAL A 113 -6.80 6.23 -22.73
N ALA A 114 -7.01 5.43 -23.77
CA ALA A 114 -8.14 4.52 -23.90
C ALA A 114 -7.68 3.13 -24.36
N LEU A 115 -8.29 2.10 -23.80
CA LEU A 115 -8.13 0.70 -24.18
C LEU A 115 -9.38 0.28 -24.96
N ARG A 116 -9.22 -0.15 -26.22
CA ARG A 116 -10.31 -0.70 -27.04
C ARG A 116 -9.81 -1.90 -27.83
N GLY A 117 -10.53 -3.02 -27.76
CA GLY A 117 -10.16 -4.26 -28.47
C GLY A 117 -8.75 -4.79 -28.15
N GLY A 118 -8.25 -4.54 -26.94
CA GLY A 118 -6.89 -4.93 -26.53
C GLY A 118 -5.77 -4.01 -27.02
N GLU A 119 -6.10 -2.89 -27.66
CA GLU A 119 -5.16 -1.90 -28.17
C GLU A 119 -5.23 -0.60 -27.37
N LEU A 120 -4.09 0.11 -27.28
CA LEU A 120 -3.99 1.36 -26.56
C LEU A 120 -3.95 2.57 -27.49
N PHE A 121 -4.74 3.56 -27.12
CA PHE A 121 -4.87 4.82 -27.80
C PHE A 121 -4.51 5.95 -26.84
N VAL A 122 -3.93 7.01 -27.37
CA VAL A 122 -3.51 8.18 -26.62
C VAL A 122 -3.88 9.45 -27.36
N ARG A 123 -4.18 10.50 -26.60
CA ARG A 123 -4.17 11.88 -27.09
C ARG A 123 -3.63 12.81 -26.01
N ASN A 124 -3.13 13.99 -26.39
CA ASN A 124 -2.88 15.02 -25.39
C ASN A 124 -4.22 15.52 -24.84
N ILE A 125 -4.23 15.97 -23.60
CA ILE A 125 -5.40 16.62 -23.02
C ILE A 125 -5.75 17.85 -23.86
N GLY A 126 -7.00 17.93 -24.29
CA GLY A 126 -7.51 19.00 -25.16
C GLY A 126 -7.40 18.71 -26.66
N ASP A 127 -6.67 17.68 -27.08
CA ASP A 127 -6.69 17.22 -28.48
C ASP A 127 -8.00 16.44 -28.76
N THR A 128 -8.44 16.45 -30.02
CA THR A 128 -9.57 15.62 -30.48
C THR A 128 -9.11 14.32 -31.14
N THR A 129 -7.89 14.29 -31.67
CA THR A 129 -7.38 13.18 -32.49
C THR A 129 -6.68 12.15 -31.62
N TRP A 130 -7.24 10.95 -31.57
CA TRP A 130 -6.62 9.78 -30.97
C TRP A 130 -5.52 9.19 -31.86
N ARG A 131 -4.46 8.69 -31.24
CA ARG A 131 -3.32 8.05 -31.89
C ARG A 131 -2.99 6.71 -31.24
N CYS A 132 -2.42 5.78 -32.00
CA CYS A 132 -2.04 4.47 -31.48
C CYS A 132 -0.79 4.56 -30.62
N VAL A 133 -0.82 3.97 -29.43
CA VAL A 133 0.35 3.85 -28.56
C VAL A 133 1.27 2.74 -29.10
N PRO A 134 2.58 2.98 -29.27
CA PRO A 134 3.53 1.94 -29.67
C PRO A 134 3.52 0.79 -28.65
N THR A 135 3.01 -0.37 -29.06
CA THR A 135 2.81 -1.54 -28.20
C THR A 135 3.52 -2.75 -28.84
N PRO A 136 4.32 -3.53 -28.09
CA PRO A 136 4.94 -4.74 -28.63
C PRO A 136 3.89 -5.68 -29.22
N GLU A 137 4.18 -6.30 -30.38
CA GLU A 137 3.24 -7.19 -31.07
C GLU A 137 2.72 -8.32 -30.18
N SER A 138 3.56 -8.85 -29.28
CA SER A 138 3.16 -9.91 -28.34
C SER A 138 2.12 -9.46 -27.31
N LEU A 139 1.95 -8.15 -27.12
CA LEU A 139 1.03 -7.56 -26.15
C LEU A 139 -0.16 -6.85 -26.84
N SER A 140 0.04 -6.33 -28.05
CA SER A 140 -1.01 -5.66 -28.82
C SER A 140 -2.20 -6.60 -29.05
N GLY A 141 -3.42 -6.12 -28.82
CA GLY A 141 -4.65 -6.93 -28.92
C GLY A 141 -4.90 -7.86 -27.72
N ASN A 142 -3.94 -8.02 -26.81
CA ASN A 142 -4.03 -8.92 -25.66
C ASN A 142 -4.18 -8.20 -24.30
N ILE A 143 -4.24 -6.86 -24.30
CA ILE A 143 -4.41 -6.08 -23.07
C ILE A 143 -5.87 -6.17 -22.60
N HIS A 144 -6.06 -6.65 -21.38
CA HIS A 144 -7.37 -6.82 -20.76
C HIS A 144 -7.80 -5.61 -19.92
N GLY A 145 -6.84 -4.88 -19.33
CA GLY A 145 -7.12 -3.69 -18.55
C GLY A 145 -5.89 -2.81 -18.37
N ILE A 146 -6.12 -1.54 -18.05
CA ILE A 146 -5.07 -0.55 -17.79
C ILE A 146 -5.27 0.21 -16.49
N SER A 147 -4.23 0.89 -16.03
CA SER A 147 -4.35 1.95 -15.04
C SER A 147 -3.17 2.91 -15.21
N ILE A 148 -3.45 4.19 -15.48
CA ILE A 148 -2.45 5.24 -15.66
C ILE A 148 -2.39 6.14 -14.43
N ASN A 149 -1.20 6.47 -13.94
CA ASN A 149 -0.98 7.50 -12.93
C ASN A 149 0.39 8.15 -13.13
N GLU A 150 0.44 9.47 -13.07
CA GLU A 150 1.70 10.21 -13.23
C GLU A 150 2.40 9.80 -14.54
N ASP A 151 3.70 9.49 -14.51
CA ASP A 151 4.50 9.09 -15.66
C ASP A 151 4.42 7.61 -16.02
N ALA A 152 3.51 6.82 -15.45
CA ALA A 152 3.40 5.40 -15.73
C ALA A 152 1.97 4.92 -16.01
N LEU A 153 1.87 3.88 -16.84
CA LEU A 153 0.68 3.07 -17.04
C LEU A 153 1.03 1.62 -16.75
N VAL A 154 0.18 0.93 -16.00
CA VAL A 154 0.21 -0.52 -15.90
C VAL A 154 -0.87 -1.10 -16.79
N ALA A 155 -0.51 -2.04 -17.65
CA ALA A 155 -1.42 -2.88 -18.41
C ALA A 155 -1.42 -4.30 -17.82
N VAL A 156 -2.57 -4.95 -17.85
CA VAL A 156 -2.72 -6.38 -17.52
C VAL A 156 -3.18 -7.15 -18.76
N ASP A 157 -2.61 -8.32 -19.01
CA ASP A 157 -3.12 -9.25 -20.03
C ASP A 157 -4.26 -10.13 -19.49
N THR A 158 -4.81 -11.01 -20.33
CA THR A 158 -5.90 -11.95 -19.96
C THR A 158 -5.50 -13.00 -18.92
N ALA A 159 -4.21 -13.29 -18.80
CA ALA A 159 -3.67 -14.13 -17.73
C ALA A 159 -3.34 -13.31 -16.46
N GLY A 160 -3.55 -12.00 -16.49
CA GLY A 160 -3.31 -11.08 -15.38
C GLY A 160 -1.87 -10.63 -15.20
N TRP A 161 -0.95 -10.93 -16.13
CA TRP A 161 0.43 -10.42 -16.01
C TRP A 161 0.47 -8.91 -16.15
N MET A 162 1.22 -8.25 -15.27
CA MET A 162 1.40 -6.80 -15.28
C MET A 162 2.58 -6.38 -16.15
N TYR A 163 2.37 -5.33 -16.95
CA TYR A 163 3.38 -4.67 -17.78
C TYR A 163 3.33 -3.18 -17.52
N THR A 164 4.49 -2.53 -17.43
CA THR A 164 4.58 -1.08 -17.22
C THR A 164 5.00 -0.38 -18.50
N LEU A 165 4.23 0.63 -18.90
CA LEU A 165 4.63 1.64 -19.87
C LEU A 165 5.04 2.89 -19.09
N SER A 166 6.32 3.30 -19.17
CA SER A 166 6.86 4.40 -18.38
C SER A 166 7.16 5.65 -19.22
N ASN A 167 7.52 6.75 -18.54
CA ASN A 167 7.83 8.08 -19.11
C ASN A 167 6.65 8.78 -19.80
N LEU A 168 5.42 8.52 -19.37
CA LEU A 168 4.21 9.09 -19.98
C LEU A 168 4.04 10.61 -19.78
N LEU A 169 4.86 11.23 -18.92
CA LEU A 169 5.00 12.69 -18.86
C LEU A 169 6.06 13.24 -19.83
N SER A 170 6.87 12.39 -20.46
CA SER A 170 7.88 12.79 -21.46
C SER A 170 7.35 12.68 -22.89
N SER A 171 8.18 13.13 -23.84
CA SER A 171 8.01 12.93 -25.28
C SER A 171 7.82 11.45 -25.63
N PRO A 172 6.89 11.10 -26.55
CA PRO A 172 6.65 9.71 -26.96
C PRO A 172 7.88 8.93 -27.41
N SER A 173 8.90 9.61 -27.95
CA SER A 173 10.20 8.99 -28.29
C SER A 173 10.92 8.33 -27.09
N ARG A 174 10.55 8.69 -25.85
CA ARG A 174 11.08 8.16 -24.58
C ARG A 174 10.15 7.17 -23.87
N TRP A 175 8.98 6.88 -24.44
CA TRP A 175 8.08 5.87 -23.87
C TRP A 175 8.66 4.48 -24.05
N GLY A 176 8.37 3.58 -23.12
CA GLY A 176 8.79 2.20 -23.27
C GLY A 176 8.20 1.22 -22.27
N TRP A 177 8.12 -0.03 -22.73
CA TRP A 177 7.50 -1.14 -22.03
C TRP A 177 8.51 -1.96 -21.23
N ILE A 178 8.07 -2.43 -20.07
CA ILE A 178 8.83 -3.20 -19.10
C ILE A 178 7.92 -4.32 -18.56
N ARG A 179 8.40 -5.57 -18.56
CA ARG A 179 7.66 -6.70 -17.95
C ARG A 179 8.22 -7.17 -16.62
N ALA A 180 9.40 -6.70 -16.20
CA ALA A 180 9.92 -7.08 -14.90
C ALA A 180 9.07 -6.49 -13.78
N TRP A 181 8.93 -7.24 -12.70
CA TRP A 181 8.20 -6.84 -11.50
C TRP A 181 8.69 -7.63 -10.30
N GLY A 182 8.95 -6.95 -9.20
CA GLY A 182 9.31 -7.53 -7.91
C GLY A 182 10.81 -7.65 -7.65
N SER A 183 11.12 -8.06 -6.42
CA SER A 183 12.44 -7.94 -5.80
C SER A 183 13.52 -8.86 -6.39
N PRO A 184 14.79 -8.44 -6.22
CA PRO A 184 15.19 -7.10 -5.82
C PRO A 184 15.01 -6.12 -6.99
N PHE A 185 14.54 -4.91 -6.73
CA PHE A 185 14.70 -3.76 -7.64
C PHE A 185 14.17 -3.97 -9.08
N TRP A 186 12.98 -4.53 -9.30
CA TRP A 186 12.48 -4.84 -10.66
C TRP A 186 13.32 -5.88 -11.44
N PHE A 187 14.01 -6.80 -10.78
CA PHE A 187 14.67 -7.94 -11.48
C PHE A 187 13.81 -9.20 -11.51
N GLY A 188 12.61 -9.17 -10.93
CA GLY A 188 11.68 -10.28 -10.98
C GLY A 188 11.17 -10.54 -12.40
N ARG A 189 10.80 -11.80 -12.68
CA ARG A 189 10.33 -12.26 -14.01
C ARG A 189 8.89 -11.81 -14.36
N GLY A 190 8.41 -10.72 -13.76
CA GLY A 190 7.02 -10.27 -13.83
C GLY A 190 6.17 -10.83 -12.69
N GLN A 191 4.99 -10.25 -12.48
CA GLN A 191 4.00 -10.62 -11.46
C GLN A 191 2.58 -10.55 -12.04
N GLN A 192 1.71 -11.47 -11.63
CA GLN A 192 0.28 -11.41 -11.96
C GLN A 192 -0.46 -10.52 -10.95
N SER A 193 -1.46 -9.78 -11.41
CA SER A 193 -2.44 -9.15 -10.52
C SER A 193 -3.36 -10.22 -9.93
N PRO A 194 -3.68 -10.17 -8.62
CA PRO A 194 -4.63 -11.10 -8.02
C PRO A 194 -6.08 -10.83 -8.43
N ASN A 195 -6.34 -9.68 -9.06
CA ASN A 195 -7.64 -9.30 -9.55
C ASN A 195 -7.50 -8.34 -10.75
N THR A 196 -8.18 -8.65 -11.84
CA THR A 196 -8.16 -7.85 -13.07
C THR A 196 -9.53 -7.24 -13.39
N SER A 197 -10.56 -7.53 -12.57
CA SER A 197 -11.91 -7.02 -12.79
C SER A 197 -11.94 -5.48 -12.74
N PRO A 198 -12.71 -4.83 -13.62
CA PRO A 198 -12.85 -3.37 -13.63
C PRO A 198 -13.25 -2.80 -12.26
N GLY A 199 -12.59 -1.72 -11.85
CA GLY A 199 -12.86 -1.03 -10.58
C GLY A 199 -12.33 -1.74 -9.34
N LYS A 200 -11.67 -2.89 -9.49
CA LYS A 200 -11.11 -3.68 -8.38
C LYS A 200 -9.59 -3.58 -8.24
N TRP A 201 -8.93 -2.81 -9.10
CA TRP A 201 -7.49 -2.57 -9.02
C TRP A 201 -7.10 -1.22 -9.62
N SER A 202 -6.01 -0.63 -9.14
CA SER A 202 -5.51 0.67 -9.60
C SER A 202 -3.99 0.79 -9.42
N LEU A 203 -3.34 1.45 -10.38
CA LEU A 203 -2.01 1.99 -10.23
C LEU A 203 -2.05 3.27 -9.39
N SER A 204 -1.10 3.40 -8.48
CA SER A 204 -0.76 4.63 -7.79
C SER A 204 0.75 4.85 -7.90
N LEU A 205 1.14 6.06 -8.31
CA LEU A 205 2.51 6.51 -8.36
C LEU A 205 2.59 7.90 -7.76
N ILE A 206 3.49 8.10 -6.80
CA ILE A 206 3.80 9.42 -6.25
C ILE A 206 5.20 9.85 -6.69
N GLY A 207 5.30 11.01 -7.34
CA GLY A 207 6.49 11.42 -8.07
C GLY A 207 7.15 12.70 -7.56
N ASN A 208 8.47 12.82 -7.77
CA ASN A 208 9.24 14.02 -7.39
C ASN A 208 8.96 15.26 -8.25
N HIS A 209 8.29 15.11 -9.39
CA HIS A 209 8.10 16.19 -10.36
C HIS A 209 6.73 16.84 -10.25
N THR A 210 5.67 16.03 -10.17
CA THR A 210 4.30 16.54 -10.02
C THR A 210 3.88 16.66 -8.56
N ASP A 211 4.01 15.62 -7.74
CA ASP A 211 3.62 15.66 -6.33
C ASP A 211 4.66 16.35 -5.44
N ARG A 212 5.96 16.10 -5.67
CA ARG A 212 7.13 16.67 -4.97
C ARG A 212 7.32 16.28 -3.50
N PHE A 213 6.25 16.21 -2.71
CA PHE A 213 6.32 15.90 -1.29
C PHE A 213 5.06 15.19 -0.76
N TYR A 214 5.24 14.45 0.33
CA TYR A 214 4.16 14.00 1.19
C TYR A 214 3.77 15.12 2.15
N GLU A 215 2.48 15.25 2.43
CA GLU A 215 1.98 16.08 3.54
C GLU A 215 1.53 15.16 4.67
N THR A 216 2.34 15.07 5.73
CA THR A 216 2.12 14.15 6.86
C THR A 216 1.14 14.71 7.89
N SER A 217 0.63 13.84 8.75
CA SER A 217 -0.35 14.17 9.80
C SER A 217 0.18 15.16 10.84
N ASP A 218 1.50 15.24 11.03
CA ASP A 218 2.18 16.22 11.89
C ASP A 218 2.42 17.57 11.18
N GLY A 219 1.81 17.80 10.02
CA GLY A 219 1.84 19.06 9.28
C GLY A 219 3.11 19.31 8.47
N LYS A 220 4.01 18.34 8.36
CA LYS A 220 5.27 18.49 7.62
C LYS A 220 5.13 18.11 6.15
N ARG A 221 5.96 18.75 5.32
CA ARG A 221 6.17 18.38 3.91
C ARG A 221 7.40 17.48 3.81
N GLN A 222 7.21 16.17 3.85
CA GLN A 222 8.30 15.20 3.80
C GLN A 222 8.66 14.89 2.33
N PRO A 223 9.96 14.71 2.02
CA PRO A 223 10.37 14.44 0.65
C PRO A 223 9.93 13.06 0.19
N ILE A 224 9.66 12.93 -1.11
CA ILE A 224 9.46 11.64 -1.78
C ILE A 224 10.83 11.02 -2.11
N SER A 225 10.88 9.69 -2.19
CA SER A 225 12.11 8.97 -2.56
C SER A 225 12.60 9.39 -3.94
N LEU A 226 13.92 9.35 -4.16
CA LEU A 226 14.49 9.51 -5.50
C LEU A 226 13.92 8.48 -6.50
N ALA A 227 13.61 7.28 -6.01
CA ALA A 227 13.05 6.20 -6.81
C ALA A 227 11.53 6.30 -7.01
N LYS A 228 10.89 7.38 -6.50
CA LYS A 228 9.42 7.51 -6.41
C LYS A 228 8.83 6.38 -5.56
N VAL A 229 7.51 6.30 -5.48
CA VAL A 229 6.84 5.08 -5.00
C VAL A 229 5.79 4.66 -6.01
N THR A 230 5.89 3.42 -6.47
CA THR A 230 4.97 2.80 -7.43
C THR A 230 4.27 1.64 -6.74
N GLN A 231 2.95 1.63 -6.74
CA GLN A 231 2.16 0.54 -6.18
C GLN A 231 0.95 0.24 -7.06
N VAL A 232 0.75 -1.05 -7.34
CA VAL A 232 -0.53 -1.55 -7.84
C VAL A 232 -1.32 -2.09 -6.66
N LEU A 233 -2.52 -1.57 -6.48
CA LEU A 233 -3.45 -1.99 -5.44
C LEU A 233 -4.52 -2.85 -6.11
N ALA A 234 -4.80 -4.03 -5.54
CA ALA A 234 -5.80 -4.95 -6.08
C ALA A 234 -6.62 -5.59 -4.97
N LEU A 235 -7.93 -5.67 -5.16
CA LEU A 235 -8.85 -6.25 -4.17
C LEU A 235 -8.84 -7.79 -4.24
N SER A 236 -9.03 -8.46 -3.10
CA SER A 236 -9.50 -9.84 -3.11
C SER A 236 -10.88 -9.95 -3.79
N PRO A 237 -11.28 -11.13 -4.31
CA PRO A 237 -12.57 -11.30 -4.97
C PRO A 237 -13.79 -10.83 -4.14
N ASP A 238 -13.73 -11.01 -2.83
CA ASP A 238 -14.77 -10.62 -1.86
C ASP A 238 -14.61 -9.17 -1.32
N GLY A 239 -13.57 -8.45 -1.75
CA GLY A 239 -13.29 -7.08 -1.31
C GLY A 239 -12.78 -6.94 0.13
N SER A 240 -12.53 -8.04 0.86
CA SER A 240 -12.07 -7.97 2.25
C SER A 240 -10.60 -7.56 2.41
N ARG A 241 -9.82 -7.59 1.33
CA ARG A 241 -8.38 -7.30 1.34
C ARG A 241 -7.98 -6.38 0.20
N ILE A 242 -6.94 -5.59 0.45
CA ILE A 242 -6.25 -4.78 -0.57
C ILE A 242 -4.80 -5.26 -0.62
N TYR A 243 -4.44 -6.00 -1.66
CA TYR A 243 -3.06 -6.38 -1.93
C TYR A 243 -2.29 -5.18 -2.47
N SER A 244 -1.08 -4.96 -1.96
CA SER A 244 -0.18 -3.90 -2.41
C SER A 244 1.02 -4.52 -3.12
N LEU A 245 1.08 -4.38 -4.43
CA LEU A 245 2.15 -4.91 -5.28
C LEU A 245 3.07 -3.76 -5.64
N ASP A 246 4.23 -3.73 -4.98
CA ASP A 246 5.29 -2.78 -5.29
C ASP A 246 6.38 -3.53 -6.09
N PRO A 247 6.76 -3.03 -7.27
CA PRO A 247 7.72 -3.70 -8.13
C PRO A 247 9.15 -3.73 -7.57
N TRP A 248 9.43 -3.01 -6.48
CA TRP A 248 10.68 -3.09 -5.73
C TRP A 248 10.70 -4.23 -4.71
N LEU A 249 9.54 -4.66 -4.24
CA LEU A 249 9.37 -5.56 -3.10
C LEU A 249 9.18 -7.02 -3.52
N ALA A 250 9.18 -7.91 -2.53
CA ALA A 250 9.03 -9.35 -2.75
C ALA A 250 7.85 -9.68 -3.66
N ARG A 251 8.09 -10.57 -4.63
CA ARG A 251 7.07 -11.03 -5.57
C ARG A 251 6.15 -12.07 -4.93
N ASP A 252 5.30 -11.59 -4.03
CA ASP A 252 4.25 -12.33 -3.35
C ASP A 252 3.02 -11.44 -3.12
N TYR A 253 2.01 -11.95 -2.42
CA TYR A 253 0.75 -11.24 -2.11
C TYR A 253 0.61 -10.92 -0.62
N SER A 254 1.74 -10.84 0.10
CA SER A 254 1.73 -10.72 1.56
C SER A 254 1.77 -9.29 2.08
N TYR A 255 2.05 -8.32 1.20
CA TYR A 255 1.90 -6.90 1.48
C TYR A 255 0.45 -6.50 1.25
N GLU A 256 -0.16 -5.92 2.27
CA GLU A 256 -1.56 -5.52 2.27
C GLU A 256 -1.70 -4.12 2.87
N VAL A 257 -2.72 -3.40 2.39
CA VAL A 257 -3.29 -2.26 3.09
C VAL A 257 -4.55 -2.78 3.77
N GLY A 258 -4.57 -2.82 5.11
CA GLY A 258 -5.78 -3.20 5.84
C GLY A 258 -6.93 -2.27 5.50
N THR A 259 -8.12 -2.81 5.18
CA THR A 259 -9.33 -2.02 4.92
C THR A 259 -9.81 -1.30 6.20
N PRO A 260 -10.74 -0.33 6.11
CA PRO A 260 -11.31 0.31 7.28
C PRO A 260 -11.88 -0.68 8.32
N LEU A 261 -12.10 -0.20 9.54
CA LEU A 261 -12.73 -0.97 10.62
C LEU A 261 -11.95 -2.27 10.98
N ASN A 262 -10.65 -2.12 11.24
CA ASN A 262 -9.72 -3.22 11.57
C ASN A 262 -9.58 -4.28 10.46
N GLY A 263 -9.66 -3.87 9.19
CA GLY A 263 -9.57 -4.78 8.05
C GLY A 263 -10.86 -5.56 7.78
N ARG A 264 -12.01 -5.05 8.22
CA ARG A 264 -13.31 -5.73 8.07
C ARG A 264 -14.22 -5.09 7.04
N PHE A 265 -13.98 -3.83 6.68
CA PHE A 265 -14.76 -3.17 5.64
C PHE A 265 -14.57 -3.88 4.29
N GLN A 266 -15.67 -4.32 3.68
CA GLN A 266 -15.65 -4.97 2.38
C GLN A 266 -15.69 -3.91 1.27
N VAL A 267 -14.57 -3.76 0.58
CA VAL A 267 -14.41 -2.80 -0.50
C VAL A 267 -15.09 -3.33 -1.76
N HIS A 268 -16.00 -2.53 -2.32
CA HIS A 268 -16.59 -2.77 -3.62
C HIS A 268 -15.81 -2.09 -4.73
N SER A 269 -15.39 -0.83 -4.58
CA SER A 269 -14.64 -0.11 -5.62
C SER A 269 -13.35 0.46 -5.07
N LEU A 270 -12.32 0.49 -5.91
CA LEU A 270 -11.00 1.01 -5.57
C LEU A 270 -10.45 1.91 -6.70
N SER A 271 -9.92 3.06 -6.31
CA SER A 271 -9.10 3.94 -7.16
C SER A 271 -7.96 4.52 -6.34
N ALA A 272 -6.81 4.81 -6.95
CA ALA A 272 -5.66 5.36 -6.23
C ALA A 272 -4.84 6.36 -7.06
N SER A 273 -4.25 7.36 -6.40
CA SER A 273 -3.38 8.38 -7.04
C SER A 273 -2.36 8.94 -6.07
N GLY A 274 -1.07 8.87 -6.41
CA GLY A 274 0.01 9.42 -5.59
C GLY A 274 -0.10 9.05 -4.13
N SER A 275 -0.19 7.75 -3.88
CA SER A 275 -0.30 7.05 -2.59
C SER A 275 -1.59 7.29 -1.80
N GLN A 276 -2.52 8.08 -2.34
CA GLN A 276 -3.87 8.19 -1.79
C GLN A 276 -4.76 7.09 -2.36
N ILE A 277 -5.30 6.28 -1.46
CA ILE A 277 -6.20 5.18 -1.77
C ILE A 277 -7.62 5.65 -1.51
N PHE A 278 -8.52 5.45 -2.46
CA PHE A 278 -9.94 5.77 -2.37
C PHE A 278 -10.76 4.50 -2.54
N VAL A 279 -11.54 4.13 -1.53
CA VAL A 279 -12.37 2.93 -1.51
C VAL A 279 -13.83 3.25 -1.22
N MET A 280 -14.72 2.40 -1.72
CA MET A 280 -16.16 2.50 -1.48
C MET A 280 -16.77 1.11 -1.31
N ASN A 281 -17.76 0.95 -0.43
CA ASN A 281 -18.55 -0.30 -0.32
C ASN A 281 -19.77 -0.28 -1.27
N ARG A 282 -20.57 -1.36 -1.24
CA ARG A 282 -21.79 -1.46 -2.06
C ARG A 282 -22.93 -0.48 -1.68
N TYR A 283 -22.77 0.28 -0.59
CA TYR A 283 -23.74 1.26 -0.10
C TYR A 283 -23.25 2.71 -0.27
N GLY A 284 -22.15 2.94 -0.97
CA GLY A 284 -21.63 4.29 -1.18
C GLY A 284 -20.90 4.89 0.03
N ASP A 285 -20.62 4.12 1.08
CA ASP A 285 -19.74 4.59 2.16
C ASP A 285 -18.30 4.54 1.66
N MET A 286 -17.59 5.63 1.89
CA MET A 286 -16.35 5.94 1.21
C MET A 286 -15.26 6.24 2.23
N PHE A 287 -14.05 5.78 1.96
CA PHE A 287 -12.87 6.06 2.79
C PHE A 287 -11.66 6.39 1.92
N THR A 288 -10.79 7.25 2.46
CA THR A 288 -9.49 7.53 1.85
C THR A 288 -8.35 7.37 2.84
N ARG A 289 -7.16 7.01 2.36
CA ARG A 289 -5.97 6.89 3.20
C ARG A 289 -4.70 7.11 2.40
N LEU A 290 -3.74 7.84 2.99
CA LEU A 290 -2.38 7.93 2.50
C LEU A 290 -1.59 6.71 3.00
N ASP A 291 -1.32 5.74 2.12
CA ASP A 291 -0.55 4.54 2.45
C ASP A 291 0.32 4.13 1.27
N ASP A 292 1.62 3.98 1.55
CA ASP A 292 2.59 3.32 0.69
C ASP A 292 3.75 2.78 1.55
N PHE A 293 4.73 2.11 0.93
CA PHE A 293 5.86 1.49 1.62
C PHE A 293 6.76 2.49 2.38
N ASP A 294 6.96 3.68 1.84
CA ASP A 294 7.82 4.71 2.41
C ASP A 294 7.12 5.40 3.58
N ILE A 295 5.98 6.03 3.31
CA ILE A 295 5.32 6.93 4.28
C ILE A 295 4.75 6.19 5.49
N LYS A 296 4.48 4.88 5.36
CA LYS A 296 3.99 4.05 6.48
C LYS A 296 5.08 3.54 7.42
N GLY A 297 6.35 3.84 7.14
CA GLY A 297 7.44 3.39 8.01
C GLY A 297 8.12 2.10 7.62
N ALA A 298 7.79 1.51 6.47
CA ALA A 298 8.30 0.19 6.10
C ALA A 298 9.68 0.24 5.44
N ASP A 299 10.15 1.42 4.96
CA ASP A 299 11.46 1.60 4.33
C ASP A 299 12.52 2.34 5.20
N PRO A 300 13.17 1.67 6.17
CA PRO A 300 14.31 2.23 6.91
C PRO A 300 15.58 2.42 6.07
N ALA A 301 15.66 1.84 4.87
CA ALA A 301 16.84 2.01 4.03
C ALA A 301 16.88 3.45 3.48
N GLN A 302 15.73 3.97 3.06
CA GLN A 302 15.60 5.29 2.44
C GLN A 302 15.24 6.40 3.44
N PHE A 303 14.48 6.11 4.49
CA PHE A 303 13.98 7.14 5.41
C PHE A 303 14.26 6.84 6.88
N ARG A 304 14.38 7.91 7.66
CA ARG A 304 14.32 7.89 9.13
C ARG A 304 12.87 8.03 9.58
N TYR A 305 12.50 7.36 10.67
CA TYR A 305 11.17 7.44 11.26
C TYR A 305 11.24 7.67 12.76
N THR A 306 10.21 8.31 13.30
CA THR A 306 10.07 8.53 14.74
C THR A 306 8.62 8.38 15.18
N TRP A 307 8.39 7.92 16.40
CA TRP A 307 7.06 7.85 16.98
C TRP A 307 6.71 9.18 17.64
N GLY A 308 5.56 9.75 17.29
CA GLY A 308 5.08 11.03 17.79
C GLY A 308 5.70 12.24 17.10
N PHE A 309 5.47 13.41 17.70
CA PHE A 309 5.89 14.70 17.16
C PHE A 309 7.40 14.93 17.27
N ASP A 310 7.97 15.54 16.24
CA ASP A 310 9.34 16.04 16.22
C ASP A 310 9.37 17.52 15.84
N PRO A 311 10.01 18.40 16.62
CA PRO A 311 10.02 19.85 16.36
C PRO A 311 10.95 20.27 15.23
N ARG A 312 11.86 19.39 14.76
CA ARG A 312 12.80 19.74 13.69
C ARG A 312 12.06 20.03 12.37
N PRO A 313 12.64 20.84 11.47
CA PRO A 313 12.05 21.07 10.16
C PRO A 313 12.12 19.81 9.29
N ALA A 314 11.18 19.68 8.35
CA ALA A 314 11.28 18.68 7.29
C ALA A 314 12.54 18.92 6.44
N ALA A 315 13.06 17.85 5.86
CA ALA A 315 14.24 17.95 5.01
C ALA A 315 13.89 18.50 3.62
N ALA A 316 14.82 19.19 2.97
CA ALA A 316 14.61 19.76 1.63
C ALA A 316 14.50 18.70 0.52
N GLY A 317 14.97 17.47 0.78
CA GLY A 317 14.97 16.37 -0.19
C GLY A 317 15.41 15.05 0.46
N ALA A 318 15.19 13.93 -0.24
CA ALA A 318 15.41 12.57 0.29
C ALA A 318 16.81 12.34 0.84
N LEU A 319 17.87 12.81 0.15
CA LEU A 319 19.25 12.64 0.62
C LEU A 319 19.50 13.37 1.94
N SER A 320 19.06 14.64 2.02
CA SER A 320 19.15 15.42 3.25
C SER A 320 18.32 14.80 4.39
N HIS A 321 17.14 14.26 4.08
CA HIS A 321 16.33 13.53 5.06
C HIS A 321 17.08 12.33 5.64
N ARG A 322 17.79 11.58 4.80
CA ARG A 322 18.49 10.36 5.21
C ARG A 322 19.76 10.62 6.01
N LEU A 323 20.52 11.65 5.63
CA LEU A 323 21.88 11.89 6.13
C LEU A 323 21.97 13.01 7.17
N ASN A 324 21.09 14.00 7.14
CA ASN A 324 21.17 15.15 8.03
C ASN A 324 20.36 14.94 9.32
N PRO A 325 21.02 14.73 10.48
CA PRO A 325 20.32 14.51 11.75
C PRO A 325 19.56 15.75 12.26
N THR A 326 19.78 16.95 11.71
CA THR A 326 19.06 18.16 12.13
C THR A 326 17.67 18.28 11.52
N THR A 327 17.31 17.42 10.57
CA THR A 327 15.97 17.36 9.96
C THR A 327 15.08 16.34 10.66
N ALA A 328 13.77 16.57 10.65
CA ALA A 328 12.78 15.69 11.24
C ALA A 328 12.67 14.36 10.45
N PRO A 329 12.69 13.21 11.14
CA PRO A 329 12.23 11.95 10.59
C PRO A 329 10.74 12.01 10.16
N ILE A 330 10.29 11.05 9.36
CA ILE A 330 8.86 10.85 9.11
C ILE A 330 8.18 10.43 10.41
N ALA A 331 7.12 11.15 10.79
CA ALA A 331 6.34 10.86 11.99
C ALA A 331 5.48 9.59 11.82
N LEU A 332 5.43 8.79 12.88
CA LEU A 332 4.60 7.61 13.05
C LEU A 332 3.68 7.80 14.26
N PRO A 333 2.47 7.19 14.29
CA PRO A 333 1.88 6.37 13.23
C PRO A 333 1.59 7.17 11.96
N SER A 334 1.52 6.47 10.82
CA SER A 334 1.07 7.06 9.56
C SER A 334 -0.43 7.35 9.58
N ASP A 335 -0.91 7.96 8.50
CA ASP A 335 -2.31 8.35 8.37
C ASP A 335 -3.27 7.14 8.46
N ASP A 336 -4.44 7.37 9.06
CA ASP A 336 -5.50 6.37 9.22
C ASP A 336 -6.54 6.52 8.09
N TRP A 337 -7.54 5.64 8.04
CA TRP A 337 -8.67 5.80 7.12
C TRP A 337 -9.54 7.00 7.52
N HIS A 338 -9.75 7.91 6.57
CA HIS A 338 -10.68 9.03 6.69
C HIS A 338 -11.97 8.69 5.99
N GLN A 339 -13.07 8.69 6.73
CA GLN A 339 -14.40 8.54 6.14
C GLN A 339 -14.75 9.80 5.34
N GLN A 340 -15.29 9.59 4.14
CA GLN A 340 -15.77 10.65 3.28
C GLN A 340 -17.28 10.86 3.49
N PRO A 341 -17.77 12.11 3.39
CA PRO A 341 -19.19 12.40 3.56
C PRO A 341 -20.02 11.68 2.50
N LYS A 342 -21.26 11.30 2.84
CA LYS A 342 -22.19 10.69 1.88
C LYS A 342 -22.53 11.67 0.77
N ILE A 343 -22.71 11.14 -0.43
CA ILE A 343 -23.21 11.90 -1.58
C ILE A 343 -24.74 12.00 -1.47
N PRO A 344 -25.34 13.20 -1.58
CA PRO A 344 -26.77 13.41 -1.37
C PRO A 344 -27.66 13.01 -2.57
N GLY A 345 -27.19 12.10 -3.44
CA GLY A 345 -27.92 11.70 -4.66
C GLY A 345 -27.60 10.28 -5.11
N ALA A 346 -28.06 9.93 -6.31
CA ALA A 346 -27.81 8.62 -6.88
C ALA A 346 -26.35 8.53 -7.36
N ILE A 347 -25.71 7.40 -7.08
CA ILE A 347 -24.33 7.11 -7.46
C ILE A 347 -24.22 5.71 -8.06
N THR A 348 -23.11 5.46 -8.74
CA THR A 348 -22.69 4.14 -9.22
C THR A 348 -21.45 3.66 -8.48
N ASP A 349 -20.94 2.49 -8.85
CA ASP A 349 -19.69 1.94 -8.35
C ASP A 349 -18.42 2.49 -9.04
N ARG A 350 -18.56 3.39 -10.02
CA ARG A 350 -17.44 3.98 -10.75
C ARG A 350 -16.89 5.20 -10.00
N ILE A 351 -15.70 5.03 -9.44
CA ILE A 351 -15.00 6.07 -8.67
C ILE A 351 -13.65 6.42 -9.27
N SER A 352 -13.16 7.63 -9.01
CA SER A 352 -11.82 8.03 -9.40
C SER A 352 -11.20 8.99 -8.37
N ILE A 353 -9.89 8.90 -8.22
CA ILE A 353 -9.07 9.90 -7.52
C ILE A 353 -7.91 10.30 -8.43
N HIS A 354 -7.56 11.57 -8.48
CA HIS A 354 -6.43 12.06 -9.28
C HIS A 354 -5.80 13.32 -8.70
N SER A 355 -4.53 13.57 -9.05
CA SER A 355 -3.77 14.74 -8.61
C SER A 355 -4.24 16.01 -9.31
N THR A 356 -4.48 17.07 -8.54
CA THR A 356 -4.89 18.39 -9.04
C THR A 356 -3.79 19.45 -8.90
N ALA A 357 -2.85 19.25 -7.97
CA ALA A 357 -1.68 20.10 -7.76
C ALA A 357 -0.55 19.33 -7.03
N GLN A 358 0.53 20.04 -6.66
CA GLN A 358 1.66 19.50 -5.89
C GLN A 358 1.23 19.13 -4.47
N GLY A 359 1.75 18.02 -3.96
CA GLY A 359 1.50 17.51 -2.61
C GLY A 359 0.50 16.36 -2.58
N SER A 360 0.73 15.42 -1.66
CA SER A 360 -0.11 14.22 -1.53
C SER A 360 -1.56 14.50 -1.10
N LYS A 361 -1.89 15.71 -0.62
CA LYS A 361 -3.28 16.08 -0.25
C LYS A 361 -4.06 16.75 -1.38
N GLN A 362 -3.41 17.13 -2.48
CA GLN A 362 -4.05 17.82 -3.60
C GLN A 362 -4.66 16.80 -4.56
N ARG A 363 -5.85 16.31 -4.20
CA ARG A 363 -6.59 15.30 -4.95
C ARG A 363 -8.05 15.67 -5.10
N GLU A 364 -8.60 15.48 -6.28
CA GLU A 364 -10.04 15.46 -6.50
C GLU A 364 -10.56 14.02 -6.45
N LEU A 365 -11.66 13.83 -5.72
CA LEU A 365 -12.47 12.60 -5.72
C LEU A 365 -13.60 12.78 -6.73
N ARG A 366 -13.88 11.75 -7.52
CA ARG A 366 -15.05 11.67 -8.42
C ARG A 366 -15.83 10.39 -8.18
N VAL A 367 -17.15 10.48 -8.24
CA VAL A 367 -18.08 9.35 -8.18
C VAL A 367 -19.13 9.57 -9.26
N GLU A 368 -19.25 8.65 -10.20
CA GLU A 368 -20.27 8.73 -11.25
C GLU A 368 -21.66 8.60 -10.62
N GLY A 369 -22.63 9.34 -11.15
CA GLY A 369 -23.98 9.31 -10.61
C GLY A 369 -24.96 10.21 -11.36
N GLN A 370 -26.07 10.49 -10.68
CA GLN A 370 -27.15 11.28 -11.22
C GLN A 370 -27.65 12.28 -10.19
N HIS A 371 -27.93 13.50 -10.64
CA HIS A 371 -28.58 14.53 -9.84
C HIS A 371 -29.73 15.14 -10.63
N LYS A 372 -30.94 15.16 -10.05
CA LYS A 372 -32.16 15.73 -10.67
C LYS A 372 -32.41 15.21 -12.09
N GLY A 373 -32.17 13.92 -12.33
CA GLY A 373 -32.36 13.26 -13.63
C GLY A 373 -31.23 13.46 -14.64
N LEU A 374 -30.21 14.27 -14.34
CA LEU A 374 -29.04 14.47 -15.21
C LEU A 374 -27.89 13.55 -14.81
N ASN A 375 -27.34 12.82 -15.78
CA ASN A 375 -26.16 11.98 -15.58
C ASN A 375 -24.88 12.83 -15.56
N GLY A 376 -23.91 12.40 -14.77
CA GLY A 376 -22.66 13.10 -14.58
C GLY A 376 -21.84 12.50 -13.45
N TYR A 377 -21.13 13.36 -12.71
CA TYR A 377 -20.35 12.91 -11.57
C TYR A 377 -20.39 13.90 -10.41
N TRP A 378 -20.37 13.33 -9.22
CA TRP A 378 -20.13 14.03 -7.97
C TRP A 378 -18.63 14.20 -7.77
N HIS A 379 -18.19 15.37 -7.33
CA HIS A 379 -16.79 15.62 -7.05
C HIS A 379 -16.56 16.59 -5.88
N LYS A 380 -15.38 16.50 -5.29
CA LYS A 380 -14.86 17.39 -4.26
C LYS A 380 -13.34 17.24 -4.13
N GLN A 381 -12.64 18.20 -3.52
CA GLN A 381 -11.26 17.95 -3.08
C GLN A 381 -11.26 16.99 -1.88
N LEU A 382 -10.15 16.28 -1.70
CA LEU A 382 -9.98 15.19 -0.73
C LEU A 382 -10.52 15.50 0.68
N PHE A 383 -10.29 16.73 1.17
CA PHE A 383 -10.66 17.15 2.52
C PHE A 383 -11.85 18.13 2.58
N ASP A 384 -12.49 18.45 1.45
CA ASP A 384 -13.66 19.35 1.45
C ASP A 384 -14.88 18.67 2.08
N ALA A 385 -15.73 19.41 2.78
CA ALA A 385 -16.89 18.80 3.46
C ALA A 385 -18.05 18.44 2.51
N HIS A 386 -18.12 19.05 1.33
CA HIS A 386 -19.31 19.01 0.48
C HIS A 386 -18.99 18.49 -0.93
N TRP A 387 -19.97 17.79 -1.51
CA TRP A 387 -19.93 17.32 -2.89
C TRP A 387 -20.63 18.31 -3.82
N SER A 388 -20.02 18.54 -4.99
CA SER A 388 -20.60 19.24 -6.12
C SER A 388 -20.95 18.25 -7.23
N PHE A 389 -21.90 18.58 -8.09
CA PHE A 389 -22.28 17.73 -9.24
C PHE A 389 -22.00 18.44 -10.56
N THR A 390 -21.30 17.75 -11.47
CA THR A 390 -21.07 18.21 -12.84
C THR A 390 -21.87 17.32 -13.80
N PRO A 391 -22.88 17.84 -14.52
CA PRO A 391 -23.61 17.09 -15.53
C PRO A 391 -22.71 16.87 -16.75
N THR A 392 -22.78 15.68 -17.33
CA THR A 392 -22.03 15.32 -18.54
C THR A 392 -22.96 14.97 -19.70
N GLY A 393 -24.18 14.54 -19.41
CA GLY A 393 -25.13 14.02 -20.40
C GLY A 393 -24.75 12.64 -20.96
N LEU A 394 -23.61 12.09 -20.54
CA LEU A 394 -23.17 10.76 -20.97
C LEU A 394 -23.98 9.67 -20.26
N PRO A 395 -24.17 8.48 -20.88
CA PRO A 395 -24.70 7.32 -20.18
C PRO A 395 -23.84 6.96 -18.96
N LEU A 396 -24.49 6.43 -17.92
CA LEU A 396 -23.76 5.86 -16.78
C LEU A 396 -23.10 4.55 -17.21
N GLU A 397 -21.83 4.36 -16.88
CA GLU A 397 -21.11 3.11 -17.16
C GLU A 397 -21.03 2.19 -15.94
N GLY A 398 -21.05 2.75 -14.73
CA GLY A 398 -21.04 2.00 -13.48
C GLY A 398 -22.39 1.42 -13.11
N HIS A 399 -22.39 0.48 -12.17
CA HIS A 399 -23.61 -0.11 -11.62
C HIS A 399 -24.15 0.77 -10.51
N ARG A 400 -25.45 1.07 -10.58
CA ARG A 400 -26.14 1.87 -9.57
C ARG A 400 -26.04 1.22 -8.18
N LEU A 401 -25.76 2.03 -7.17
CA LEU A 401 -25.73 1.62 -5.76
C LEU A 401 -26.96 2.12 -4.99
N GLU A 402 -27.26 1.48 -3.86
CA GLU A 402 -28.38 1.87 -2.98
C GLU A 402 -28.20 3.27 -2.39
N ASN A 403 -26.96 3.60 -1.96
CA ASN A 403 -26.56 4.87 -1.33
C ASN A 403 -27.59 5.47 -0.35
N PRO A 404 -27.93 4.78 0.75
CA PRO A 404 -28.76 5.35 1.81
C PRO A 404 -28.10 6.61 2.39
N SER A 405 -28.90 7.54 2.92
CA SER A 405 -28.38 8.79 3.51
C SER A 405 -27.55 8.56 4.77
N GLU A 406 -27.85 7.51 5.53
CA GLU A 406 -27.11 7.13 6.73
C GLU A 406 -25.82 6.35 6.43
N ASP A 407 -24.88 6.41 7.38
CA ASP A 407 -23.68 5.58 7.36
C ASP A 407 -24.04 4.09 7.39
N SER A 408 -23.60 3.37 6.36
CA SER A 408 -23.84 1.93 6.19
C SER A 408 -22.54 1.12 6.21
N SER A 409 -21.43 1.71 6.68
CA SER A 409 -20.09 1.12 6.67
C SER A 409 -20.00 -0.21 7.42
N THR A 410 -20.91 -0.45 8.36
CA THR A 410 -20.96 -1.64 9.22
C THR A 410 -21.96 -2.70 8.76
N ARG A 411 -22.76 -2.45 7.71
CA ARG A 411 -23.81 -3.38 7.25
C ARG A 411 -23.25 -4.65 6.61
N THR A 412 -22.07 -4.59 6.01
CA THR A 412 -21.39 -5.71 5.34
C THR A 412 -19.92 -5.74 5.73
N LEU A 413 -19.66 -6.29 6.91
CA LEU A 413 -18.30 -6.51 7.40
C LEU A 413 -17.87 -7.95 7.14
N ALA A 414 -16.62 -8.12 6.71
CA ALA A 414 -15.96 -9.40 6.76
C ALA A 414 -15.89 -9.92 8.21
N ALA A 415 -15.69 -11.24 8.34
CA ALA A 415 -15.51 -11.88 9.63
C ALA A 415 -14.34 -11.21 10.39
N PRO A 416 -14.46 -11.08 11.72
CA PRO A 416 -13.34 -10.58 12.53
C PRO A 416 -12.13 -11.51 12.41
N SER A 417 -10.94 -10.97 12.61
CA SER A 417 -9.72 -11.78 12.67
C SER A 417 -9.83 -12.84 13.77
N PRO A 418 -9.47 -14.11 13.49
CA PRO A 418 -9.58 -15.18 14.48
C PRO A 418 -8.47 -15.13 15.54
N PHE A 419 -7.46 -14.27 15.38
CA PHE A 419 -6.29 -14.25 16.27
C PHE A 419 -6.53 -13.39 17.50
N ALA A 420 -6.40 -14.02 18.66
CA ALA A 420 -6.35 -13.33 19.94
C ALA A 420 -5.14 -13.83 20.73
N TYR A 421 -4.47 -12.93 21.44
CA TYR A 421 -3.27 -13.22 22.21
C TYR A 421 -3.38 -12.68 23.62
N ARG A 422 -2.86 -13.42 24.59
CA ARG A 422 -2.82 -12.97 25.98
C ARG A 422 -1.53 -13.40 26.68
N GLY A 423 -1.00 -12.53 27.51
CA GLY A 423 0.21 -12.82 28.30
C GLY A 423 0.59 -11.66 29.21
N GLU A 424 1.59 -11.87 30.05
CA GLU A 424 2.05 -10.86 31.00
C GLU A 424 3.02 -9.88 30.32
N LEU A 425 2.62 -8.61 30.18
CA LEU A 425 3.43 -7.58 29.53
C LEU A 425 4.56 -7.08 30.42
N SER A 426 4.29 -7.01 31.71
CA SER A 426 5.23 -6.65 32.77
C SER A 426 4.68 -7.18 34.08
N ASN A 427 5.51 -7.23 35.13
CA ASN A 427 5.12 -7.78 36.44
C ASN A 427 3.72 -7.31 36.91
N GLY A 428 2.78 -8.25 36.99
CA GLY A 428 1.41 -8.03 37.45
C GLY A 428 0.46 -7.35 36.46
N VAL A 429 0.88 -7.16 35.20
CA VAL A 429 0.08 -6.50 34.14
C VAL A 429 -0.08 -7.43 32.95
N MET A 430 -1.30 -7.90 32.71
CA MET A 430 -1.63 -8.73 31.55
C MET A 430 -1.99 -7.86 30.36
N LEU A 431 -1.53 -8.23 29.17
CA LEU A 431 -1.97 -7.66 27.90
C LEU A 431 -2.87 -8.67 27.18
N SER A 432 -4.01 -8.20 26.70
CA SER A 432 -4.93 -8.92 25.84
C SER A 432 -5.04 -8.19 24.50
N VAL A 433 -4.82 -8.93 23.42
CA VAL A 433 -5.00 -8.48 22.04
C VAL A 433 -6.11 -9.31 21.45
N GLU A 434 -7.23 -8.70 21.10
CA GLU A 434 -8.35 -9.36 20.43
C GLU A 434 -8.36 -9.01 18.95
N GLU A 435 -8.93 -9.89 18.12
CA GLU A 435 -9.11 -9.68 16.67
C GLU A 435 -7.87 -9.09 15.97
N PHE A 436 -6.69 -9.66 16.21
CA PHE A 436 -5.44 -9.19 15.63
C PHE A 436 -5.45 -9.38 14.11
N SER A 437 -5.84 -8.33 13.39
CA SER A 437 -5.78 -8.27 11.93
C SER A 437 -4.37 -7.87 11.50
N TYR A 438 -3.63 -8.78 10.88
CA TYR A 438 -2.20 -8.61 10.61
C TYR A 438 -1.85 -7.45 9.65
N ALA A 439 -2.82 -7.04 8.82
CA ALA A 439 -2.70 -5.92 7.87
C ALA A 439 -3.20 -4.59 8.45
N SER A 440 -3.91 -4.62 9.58
CA SER A 440 -4.36 -3.41 10.27
C SER A 440 -3.18 -2.74 10.98
N PRO A 441 -2.88 -1.46 10.72
CA PRO A 441 -1.74 -0.76 11.31
C PRO A 441 -2.02 -0.26 12.72
N LYS A 442 -3.29 -0.26 13.16
CA LYS A 442 -3.73 0.36 14.42
C LYS A 442 -4.87 -0.47 15.00
N ARG A 443 -4.81 -0.75 16.30
CA ARG A 443 -5.88 -1.44 17.03
C ARG A 443 -5.87 -1.08 18.51
N GLU A 444 -7.04 -1.08 19.13
CA GLU A 444 -7.13 -1.03 20.59
C GLU A 444 -6.67 -2.39 21.16
N VAL A 445 -5.97 -2.34 22.29
CA VAL A 445 -5.57 -3.51 23.09
C VAL A 445 -5.83 -3.22 24.56
N LEU A 446 -6.02 -4.26 25.37
CA LEU A 446 -6.37 -4.08 26.77
C LEU A 446 -5.23 -4.52 27.68
N ILE A 447 -4.84 -3.64 28.60
CA ILE A 447 -4.02 -4.03 29.76
C ILE A 447 -4.93 -4.30 30.95
N HIS A 448 -4.56 -5.27 31.78
CA HIS A 448 -5.30 -5.63 32.99
C HIS A 448 -4.40 -5.46 34.22
N THR A 449 -4.88 -4.70 35.20
CA THR A 449 -4.26 -4.56 36.53
C THR A 449 -5.19 -5.19 37.56
N GLY A 450 -4.94 -6.45 37.90
CA GLY A 450 -5.86 -7.25 38.70
C GLY A 450 -7.22 -7.44 38.00
N LYS A 451 -8.31 -6.92 38.61
CA LYS A 451 -9.68 -7.02 38.06
C LYS A 451 -10.06 -5.90 37.10
N ARG A 452 -9.27 -4.82 37.04
CA ARG A 452 -9.53 -3.66 36.18
C ARG A 452 -8.82 -3.82 34.84
N HIS A 453 -9.35 -3.15 33.81
CA HIS A 453 -8.75 -3.12 32.49
C HIS A 453 -8.76 -1.71 31.91
N TYR A 454 -7.75 -1.41 31.09
CA TYR A 454 -7.56 -0.09 30.50
C TYR A 454 -7.11 -0.23 29.03
N PRO A 455 -7.59 0.64 28.13
CA PRO A 455 -7.20 0.59 26.74
C PRO A 455 -5.78 1.17 26.54
N LEU A 456 -5.02 0.52 25.67
CA LEU A 456 -3.89 1.11 24.95
C LEU A 456 -4.18 1.03 23.46
N VAL A 457 -3.43 1.76 22.64
CA VAL A 457 -3.48 1.59 21.18
C VAL A 457 -2.18 0.93 20.73
N LEU A 458 -2.27 -0.17 20.00
CA LEU A 458 -1.14 -0.84 19.38
C LEU A 458 -1.03 -0.41 17.92
N HIS A 459 0.06 0.27 17.59
CA HIS A 459 0.46 0.61 16.24
C HIS A 459 1.47 -0.41 15.70
N THR A 460 1.30 -0.85 14.45
CA THR A 460 2.14 -1.87 13.82
C THR A 460 2.50 -1.52 12.39
N ILE A 461 3.78 -1.68 12.06
CA ILE A 461 4.36 -1.48 10.72
C ILE A 461 4.98 -2.80 10.31
N ASP A 462 4.35 -3.50 9.37
CA ASP A 462 4.80 -4.81 8.90
C ASP A 462 6.10 -4.72 8.10
N GLY A 463 6.85 -5.83 8.12
CA GLY A 463 7.96 -6.06 7.20
C GLY A 463 9.34 -5.67 7.71
N ARG A 464 9.49 -5.33 9.01
CA ARG A 464 10.79 -5.00 9.60
C ARG A 464 10.87 -5.20 11.11
N LEU A 465 12.10 -5.25 11.62
CA LEU A 465 12.48 -5.23 13.04
C LEU A 465 13.41 -4.05 13.34
N GLY A 466 13.09 -2.89 12.78
CA GLY A 466 13.75 -1.61 13.09
C GLY A 466 14.90 -1.20 12.17
N SER A 467 15.69 -2.12 11.61
CA SER A 467 16.85 -1.76 10.79
C SER A 467 16.65 -2.08 9.29
N PRO A 468 17.42 -1.46 8.37
CA PRO A 468 17.46 -1.83 6.95
C PRO A 468 17.72 -3.32 6.72
N LEU A 469 18.59 -3.93 7.53
CA LEU A 469 18.92 -5.37 7.42
C LEU A 469 17.76 -6.29 7.79
N SER A 470 16.78 -5.78 8.53
CA SER A 470 15.58 -6.52 8.91
C SER A 470 14.39 -6.26 7.98
N MET A 471 14.57 -5.43 6.94
CA MET A 471 13.55 -5.16 5.93
C MET A 471 13.35 -6.39 5.05
N ARG A 472 12.14 -6.55 4.52
CA ARG A 472 11.76 -7.69 3.66
C ARG A 472 12.31 -7.61 2.23
N MET A 473 13.64 -7.66 2.09
CA MET A 473 14.36 -7.55 0.82
C MET A 473 15.15 -8.80 0.42
N SER A 474 15.13 -9.86 1.24
CA SER A 474 15.82 -11.11 0.92
C SER A 474 15.20 -11.76 -0.33
N PRO A 475 15.99 -12.21 -1.31
CA PRO A 475 15.47 -12.96 -2.45
C PRO A 475 15.01 -14.38 -2.07
N VAL A 476 15.38 -14.85 -0.87
CA VAL A 476 15.06 -16.20 -0.37
C VAL A 476 13.78 -16.16 0.46
N LYS A 477 12.90 -17.15 0.24
CA LYS A 477 11.67 -17.32 1.01
C LYS A 477 11.94 -17.37 2.52
N GLY A 478 11.09 -16.71 3.30
CA GLY A 478 11.15 -16.76 4.75
C GLY A 478 10.86 -15.41 5.40
N GLN A 479 11.34 -15.25 6.63
CA GLN A 479 11.01 -14.13 7.51
C GLN A 479 11.29 -12.73 6.91
N PHE A 480 12.37 -12.60 6.12
CA PHE A 480 12.81 -11.34 5.50
C PHE A 480 12.71 -11.35 3.97
N GLY A 481 12.02 -12.31 3.37
CA GLY A 481 11.87 -12.40 1.92
C GLY A 481 10.42 -12.68 1.52
N PRO A 482 10.22 -13.36 0.38
CA PRO A 482 8.89 -13.78 -0.04
C PRO A 482 8.23 -14.72 0.97
N ARG A 483 6.94 -14.52 1.23
CA ARG A 483 6.14 -15.35 2.15
C ARG A 483 4.66 -15.36 1.73
N PRO A 484 3.85 -16.31 2.23
CA PRO A 484 2.41 -16.30 2.01
C PRO A 484 1.74 -15.02 2.55
N ALA A 485 0.62 -14.61 1.96
CA ALA A 485 -0.33 -13.75 2.64
C ALA A 485 -0.78 -14.41 3.95
N GLY A 486 -1.17 -13.62 4.96
CA GLY A 486 -1.61 -14.17 6.24
C GLY A 486 -0.53 -14.33 7.32
N LEU A 487 -0.95 -14.86 8.47
CA LEU A 487 -0.11 -15.46 9.49
C LEU A 487 0.06 -16.96 9.24
N VAL A 488 1.32 -17.41 9.18
CA VAL A 488 1.66 -18.84 9.07
C VAL A 488 2.66 -19.21 10.15
N GLU A 489 2.54 -20.41 10.72
CA GLU A 489 3.37 -20.81 11.88
C GLU A 489 4.86 -20.90 11.51
N SER A 490 5.17 -21.35 10.29
CA SER A 490 6.54 -21.53 9.81
C SER A 490 7.28 -20.22 9.51
N THR A 491 6.59 -19.09 9.42
CA THR A 491 7.20 -17.82 9.02
C THR A 491 6.54 -16.66 9.76
N PRO A 492 7.18 -16.17 10.84
CA PRO A 492 6.60 -15.09 11.64
C PRO A 492 6.52 -13.79 10.84
N ARG A 493 5.48 -13.00 11.12
CA ARG A 493 5.42 -11.59 10.73
C ARG A 493 6.19 -10.74 11.72
N ASN A 494 6.94 -9.78 11.18
CA ASN A 494 7.80 -8.88 11.94
C ASN A 494 7.24 -7.48 11.87
N TYR A 495 7.15 -6.82 13.01
CA TYR A 495 6.66 -5.45 13.08
C TYR A 495 7.62 -4.54 13.83
N ALA A 496 7.84 -3.36 13.28
CA ALA A 496 8.12 -2.18 14.12
C ALA A 496 6.78 -1.71 14.68
N ALA A 497 6.72 -1.43 15.98
CA ALA A 497 5.46 -1.17 16.66
C ALA A 497 5.63 -0.16 17.79
N ALA A 498 4.51 0.36 18.27
CA ALA A 498 4.47 1.13 19.51
C ALA A 498 3.14 0.92 20.21
N PHE A 499 3.18 0.86 21.54
CA PHE A 499 2.00 1.13 22.34
C PHE A 499 1.87 2.65 22.48
N GLU A 500 0.70 3.18 22.17
CA GLU A 500 0.31 4.54 22.47
C GLU A 500 -0.56 4.54 23.73
N LEU A 501 -0.32 5.53 24.59
CA LEU A 501 -1.03 5.75 25.85
C LEU A 501 -2.17 6.77 25.66
N PRO A 502 -3.45 6.34 25.65
CA PRO A 502 -4.59 7.24 25.48
C PRO A 502 -4.79 8.17 26.69
N LYS A 503 -5.34 9.37 26.44
CA LYS A 503 -5.67 10.34 27.52
C LYS A 503 -6.63 9.75 28.57
N SER A 504 -7.55 8.86 28.18
CA SER A 504 -8.46 8.17 29.10
C SER A 504 -7.71 7.31 30.11
N THR A 505 -6.74 6.52 29.64
CA THR A 505 -5.89 5.66 30.48
C THR A 505 -4.95 6.49 31.36
N GLN A 506 -4.41 7.60 30.86
CA GLN A 506 -3.65 8.55 31.68
C GLN A 506 -4.50 9.11 32.83
N ARG A 507 -5.73 9.55 32.54
CA ARG A 507 -6.64 10.07 33.58
C ARG A 507 -7.01 9.00 34.61
N ALA A 508 -7.26 7.77 34.17
CA ALA A 508 -7.59 6.67 35.06
C ALA A 508 -6.48 6.37 36.08
N ALA A 509 -5.22 6.60 35.70
CA ALA A 509 -4.07 6.37 36.57
C ALA A 509 -4.06 7.26 37.83
N HIS A 510 -4.72 8.42 37.83
CA HIS A 510 -4.88 9.23 39.04
C HIS A 510 -5.68 8.53 40.14
N SER A 511 -6.50 7.54 39.77
CA SER A 511 -7.38 6.79 40.68
C SER A 511 -6.99 5.30 40.84
N ASP A 512 -5.90 4.89 40.20
CA ASP A 512 -5.40 3.51 40.24
C ASP A 512 -3.88 3.49 40.44
N PRO A 513 -3.40 3.26 41.67
CA PRO A 513 -1.97 3.26 41.97
C PRO A 513 -1.17 2.17 41.23
N VAL A 514 -1.80 1.04 40.88
CA VAL A 514 -1.15 -0.05 40.15
C VAL A 514 -0.93 0.38 38.70
N LEU A 515 -1.97 0.97 38.08
CA LEU A 515 -1.86 1.56 36.74
C LEU A 515 -0.83 2.70 36.72
N ALA A 516 -0.87 3.63 37.69
CA ALA A 516 0.08 4.73 37.78
C ALA A 516 1.53 4.25 37.81
N ARG A 517 1.81 3.22 38.62
CA ARG A 517 3.15 2.60 38.70
C ARG A 517 3.55 1.96 37.38
N PHE A 518 2.65 1.20 36.75
CA PHE A 518 2.90 0.61 35.43
C PHE A 518 3.23 1.67 34.38
N LEU A 519 2.41 2.72 34.27
CA LEU A 519 2.63 3.78 33.29
C LEU A 519 3.96 4.52 33.54
N ALA A 520 4.28 4.84 34.79
CA ALA A 520 5.54 5.49 35.14
C ALA A 520 6.76 4.63 34.74
N GLN A 521 6.71 3.32 34.97
CA GLN A 521 7.81 2.40 34.70
C GLN A 521 7.92 2.02 33.21
N TYR A 522 6.79 1.73 32.57
CA TYR A 522 6.73 1.19 31.22
C TYR A 522 6.80 2.28 30.14
N PHE A 523 6.05 3.37 30.31
CA PHE A 523 6.00 4.48 29.36
C PHE A 523 7.01 5.59 29.67
N LYS A 524 7.48 5.71 30.93
CA LYS A 524 8.48 6.71 31.34
C LYS A 524 8.13 8.15 30.93
N GLY A 525 6.84 8.51 31.05
CA GLY A 525 6.32 9.82 30.69
C GLY A 525 6.15 10.07 29.18
N GLN A 526 6.41 9.08 28.32
CA GLN A 526 6.21 9.20 26.88
C GLN A 526 4.79 8.76 26.48
N GLN A 527 4.22 9.40 25.45
CA GLN A 527 2.95 8.96 24.87
C GLN A 527 3.10 7.62 24.13
N PHE A 528 4.22 7.44 23.43
CA PHE A 528 4.51 6.23 22.67
C PHE A 528 5.62 5.43 23.34
N ARG A 529 5.40 4.12 23.46
CA ARG A 529 6.39 3.15 23.89
C ARG A 529 6.75 2.25 22.71
N PRO A 530 7.87 2.50 22.00
CA PRO A 530 8.29 1.68 20.89
C PRO A 530 8.64 0.25 21.33
N VAL A 531 8.20 -0.73 20.54
CA VAL A 531 8.48 -2.16 20.69
C VAL A 531 8.65 -2.81 19.32
N TYR A 532 9.07 -4.07 19.27
CA TYR A 532 9.02 -4.87 18.05
C TYR A 532 8.20 -6.12 18.27
N LEU A 533 7.48 -6.57 17.25
CA LEU A 533 6.67 -7.77 17.35
C LEU A 533 7.16 -8.86 16.41
N LYS A 534 7.10 -10.11 16.88
CA LYS A 534 7.15 -11.31 16.04
C LYS A 534 5.87 -12.09 16.25
N VAL A 535 5.07 -12.29 15.21
CA VAL A 535 3.72 -12.86 15.32
C VAL A 535 3.57 -14.09 14.43
N THR A 536 3.09 -15.18 15.01
CA THR A 536 2.60 -16.40 14.34
C THR A 536 1.15 -16.66 14.80
N PRO A 537 0.40 -17.56 14.15
CA PRO A 537 -0.91 -17.99 14.64
C PRO A 537 -0.92 -18.35 16.13
N ALA A 538 0.11 -19.06 16.61
CA ALA A 538 0.16 -19.52 18.00
C ALA A 538 0.68 -18.49 19.03
N ARG A 539 1.43 -17.47 18.58
CA ARG A 539 2.20 -16.62 19.52
C ARG A 539 2.47 -15.21 18.99
N MET A 540 2.33 -14.23 19.86
CA MET A 540 2.84 -12.87 19.66
C MET A 540 3.97 -12.62 20.65
N ARG A 541 5.18 -12.35 20.15
CA ARG A 541 6.34 -11.97 20.97
C ARG A 541 6.53 -10.47 20.92
N VAL A 542 6.54 -9.82 22.08
CA VAL A 542 6.87 -8.41 22.24
C VAL A 542 8.34 -8.30 22.62
N LEU A 543 9.14 -7.66 21.78
CA LEU A 543 10.56 -7.44 21.98
C LEU A 543 10.77 -5.98 22.43
N HIS A 544 11.17 -5.81 23.68
CA HIS A 544 11.63 -4.55 24.22
C HIS A 544 13.10 -4.39 23.86
N SER A 545 13.41 -3.48 22.96
CA SER A 545 14.82 -3.18 22.67
C SER A 545 15.33 -2.05 23.55
N PRO A 546 16.54 -2.17 24.13
CA PRO A 546 17.21 -1.06 24.77
C PRO A 546 17.78 -0.06 23.75
N ILE A 547 17.92 -0.44 22.47
CA ILE A 547 18.49 0.39 21.41
C ILE A 547 17.37 0.80 20.45
N LEU A 548 17.18 2.11 20.29
CA LEU A 548 16.23 2.65 19.33
C LEU A 548 16.61 2.24 17.89
N GLY A 549 15.64 1.73 17.13
CA GLY A 549 15.86 1.37 15.72
C GLY A 549 16.46 -0.02 15.49
N ILE A 550 16.71 -0.82 16.52
CA ILE A 550 17.24 -2.19 16.38
C ILE A 550 16.43 -3.11 17.29
N ALA A 551 15.86 -4.20 16.78
CA ALA A 551 15.27 -5.22 17.64
C ALA A 551 16.34 -6.14 18.23
N LEU A 552 16.62 -6.01 19.52
CA LEU A 552 17.47 -6.93 20.27
C LEU A 552 16.59 -7.81 21.17
N ALA A 553 16.68 -9.13 20.98
CA ALA A 553 15.99 -10.11 21.81
C ALA A 553 16.91 -10.56 22.95
N LEU A 554 17.01 -9.73 23.99
CA LEU A 554 17.69 -10.14 25.23
C LEU A 554 16.72 -10.97 26.07
N PRO A 555 17.15 -12.01 26.81
CA PRO A 555 16.24 -12.92 27.51
C PRO A 555 15.23 -12.24 28.46
N ARG A 556 15.60 -11.12 29.10
CA ARG A 556 14.73 -10.32 29.98
C ARG A 556 13.90 -9.25 29.26
N SER A 557 14.03 -9.15 27.93
CA SER A 557 13.42 -8.11 27.11
C SER A 557 12.38 -8.67 26.13
N VAL A 558 12.12 -9.98 26.19
CA VAL A 558 11.09 -10.65 25.39
C VAL A 558 9.92 -11.03 26.29
N VAL A 559 8.73 -10.65 25.86
CA VAL A 559 7.45 -11.06 26.44
C VAL A 559 6.72 -11.93 25.44
N ASP A 560 6.08 -12.98 25.92
CA ASP A 560 5.31 -13.90 25.11
C ASP A 560 3.83 -13.85 25.46
N LEU A 561 3.02 -13.59 24.44
CA LEU A 561 1.57 -13.69 24.48
C LEU A 561 1.17 -14.93 23.69
N HIS A 562 0.39 -15.80 24.32
CA HIS A 562 -0.06 -17.04 23.73
C HIS A 562 -1.42 -16.86 23.08
N ALA A 563 -1.67 -17.59 22.00
CA ALA A 563 -2.98 -17.62 21.37
C ALA A 563 -4.06 -18.05 22.38
N VAL A 564 -5.19 -17.36 22.36
CA VAL A 564 -6.37 -17.68 23.15
C VAL A 564 -7.59 -17.78 22.24
N ALA A 565 -8.63 -18.49 22.67
CA ALA A 565 -9.87 -18.52 21.91
C ALA A 565 -10.44 -17.10 21.75
N SER A 566 -10.68 -16.69 20.51
CA SER A 566 -11.34 -15.42 20.23
C SER A 566 -12.76 -15.46 20.81
N LYS A 567 -13.08 -14.51 21.69
CA LYS A 567 -14.44 -14.34 22.18
C LYS A 567 -15.24 -13.70 21.06
N SER A 568 -15.89 -14.51 20.21
CA SER A 568 -16.83 -13.96 19.25
C SER A 568 -17.95 -13.26 20.03
N SER A 569 -18.03 -11.93 19.93
CA SER A 569 -19.11 -11.18 20.57
C SER A 569 -20.40 -11.42 19.78
N THR A 570 -21.06 -12.55 20.04
CA THR A 570 -22.48 -12.74 19.73
C THR A 570 -23.31 -11.93 20.73
N ARG A 571 -23.22 -10.59 20.67
CA ARG A 571 -24.30 -9.76 21.20
C ARG A 571 -25.42 -9.76 20.16
N ARG A 572 -26.29 -10.77 20.22
CA ARG A 572 -27.67 -10.62 19.75
C ARG A 572 -28.25 -9.47 20.56
N GLY A 573 -28.41 -8.31 19.93
CA GLY A 573 -29.22 -7.23 20.47
C GLY A 573 -30.62 -7.76 20.69
N THR A 574 -31.00 -7.93 21.95
CA THR A 574 -32.39 -8.08 22.35
C THR A 574 -33.01 -6.70 22.19
N LEU A 575 -33.69 -6.48 21.06
CA LEU A 575 -34.68 -5.42 20.93
C LEU A 575 -35.78 -5.74 21.94
N THR A 576 -35.84 -4.94 23.00
CA THR A 576 -37.06 -4.79 23.79
C THR A 576 -37.86 -3.64 23.18
N ALA A 577 -39.17 -3.86 23.14
CA ALA A 577 -40.18 -3.22 22.31
C ALA A 577 -40.27 -1.69 22.38
#